data_AF-A0A4D9DFT8-F1
#
_entry.id   AF-A0A4D9DFT8-F1
#
_cell.length_a   1.000
_cell.length_b   1.000
_cell.length_c   1.000
_cell.angle_alpha   90.00
_cell.angle_beta   90.00
_cell.angle_gamma   90.00
#
_symmetry.space_group_name_H-M   'P 1'
#
loop_
_entity.id
_entity.type
_entity.pdbx_description
1 polymer ?
#
loop_
_entity_poly.entity_id
_entity_poly.type
_entity_poly.pdbx_seq_one_letter_code
_entity_poly.pdbx_strand_id
1 'polypeptide(L)'
;MIGHGYRGLSGGERTRFSVARALASGRPLLLLDEPVAHLDHPTAVSVLADVREAAYGRTVVIVSHRTEGLEHADRVLELIHGELEEDPVEETPEGAGFAADEPSGVMP
;
A
#
# COMPACT_ATOMS: atom_id res chain seq x y z
N MET A 1 -13.33 -6.67 -13.83
CA MET A 1 -13.58 -7.94 -13.13
C MET A 1 -12.82 -9.02 -13.89
N ILE A 2 -11.90 -9.78 -13.26
CA ILE A 2 -11.16 -10.86 -13.94
C ILE A 2 -11.85 -12.19 -13.61
N GLY A 3 -12.38 -12.83 -14.65
CA GLY A 3 -13.12 -14.10 -14.72
C GLY A 3 -13.72 -14.15 -16.12
N HIS A 4 -13.42 -15.10 -16.99
CA HIS A 4 -14.02 -16.43 -17.04
C HIS A 4 -13.18 -17.28 -18.00
N GLY A 5 -12.57 -18.37 -17.54
CA GLY A 5 -11.92 -19.32 -18.47
C GLY A 5 -10.91 -20.27 -17.84
N TYR A 6 -10.28 -19.88 -16.73
CA TYR A 6 -9.26 -20.67 -16.05
C TYR A 6 -9.52 -20.59 -14.55
N ARG A 7 -9.16 -21.63 -13.79
CA ARG A 7 -9.34 -21.74 -12.33
C ARG A 7 -9.26 -20.36 -11.67
N GLY A 8 -10.36 -19.92 -11.07
CA GLY A 8 -10.43 -18.60 -10.45
C GLY A 8 -9.33 -18.47 -9.41
N LEU A 9 -8.68 -17.31 -9.36
CA LEU A 9 -7.70 -17.01 -8.32
C LEU A 9 -8.35 -17.15 -6.93
N SER A 10 -7.61 -17.66 -5.96
CA SER A 10 -8.00 -17.59 -4.55
C SER A 10 -8.08 -16.13 -4.09
N GLY A 11 -8.66 -15.88 -2.90
CA GLY A 11 -8.66 -14.54 -2.30
C GLY A 11 -7.25 -13.95 -2.20
N GLY A 12 -6.31 -14.69 -1.63
CA GLY A 12 -4.91 -14.26 -1.51
C GLY A 12 -4.18 -14.11 -2.84
N GLU A 13 -4.51 -14.92 -3.85
CA GLU A 13 -3.95 -14.74 -5.20
C GLU A 13 -4.44 -13.45 -5.88
N ARG A 14 -5.73 -13.10 -5.72
CA ARG A 14 -6.25 -11.81 -6.21
C ARG A 14 -5.56 -10.63 -5.53
N THR A 15 -5.37 -10.70 -4.22
CA THR A 15 -4.70 -9.64 -3.46
C THR A 15 -3.24 -9.49 -3.87
N ARG A 16 -2.48 -10.59 -4.00
CA ARG A 16 -1.09 -10.51 -4.50
C ARG A 16 -1.02 -9.95 -5.91
N PHE A 17 -1.95 -10.32 -6.78
CA PHE A 17 -2.01 -9.76 -8.13
C PHE A 17 -2.33 -8.26 -8.15
N SER A 18 -3.21 -7.76 -7.28
CA SER A 18 -3.48 -6.32 -7.17
C SER A 18 -2.27 -5.55 -6.63
N VAL A 19 -1.55 -6.10 -5.65
CA VAL A 19 -0.30 -5.51 -5.13
C VAL A 19 0.76 -5.46 -6.24
N ALA A 20 0.95 -6.55 -6.98
CA ALA A 20 1.88 -6.58 -8.11
C ALA A 20 1.52 -5.54 -9.19
N ARG A 21 0.22 -5.36 -9.50
CA ARG A 21 -0.23 -4.29 -10.41
C ARG A 21 0.04 -2.90 -9.87
N ALA A 22 -0.15 -2.67 -8.57
CA ALA A 22 0.15 -1.38 -7.94
C ALA A 22 1.65 -1.05 -8.04
N LEU A 23 2.51 -2.02 -7.73
CA LEU A 23 3.98 -1.87 -7.86
C LEU A 23 4.42 -1.62 -9.31
N ALA A 24 3.84 -2.36 -10.26
CA ALA A 24 4.14 -2.22 -11.69
C ALA A 24 3.67 -0.88 -12.30
N SER A 25 2.76 -0.16 -11.62
CA SER A 25 2.24 1.12 -12.12
C SER A 25 3.28 2.25 -12.17
N GLY A 26 4.39 2.12 -11.43
CA GLY A 26 5.43 3.14 -11.36
C GLY A 26 5.00 4.45 -10.68
N ARG A 27 3.84 4.46 -10.00
CA ARG A 27 3.33 5.65 -9.30
C ARG A 27 4.23 6.02 -8.11
N PRO A 28 4.44 7.31 -7.83
CA PRO A 28 5.24 7.76 -6.69
C PRO A 28 4.58 7.48 -5.33
N LEU A 29 3.25 7.30 -5.31
CA LEU A 29 2.45 7.00 -4.13
C LEU A 29 1.62 5.73 -4.36
N LEU A 30 1.71 4.79 -3.41
CA LEU A 30 0.90 3.57 -3.37
C LEU A 30 0.06 3.57 -2.09
N LEU A 31 -1.26 3.41 -2.24
CA LEU A 31 -2.19 3.17 -1.13
C LEU A 31 -2.67 1.72 -1.19
N LEU A 32 -2.37 0.95 -0.16
CA LEU A 32 -2.71 -0.46 -0.06
C LEU A 32 -3.68 -0.68 1.10
N ASP A 33 -4.91 -1.06 0.77
CA ASP A 33 -5.95 -1.38 1.74
C ASP A 33 -5.93 -2.89 2.02
N GLU A 34 -5.52 -3.27 3.24
CA GLU A 34 -5.50 -4.66 3.72
C GLU A 34 -4.77 -5.66 2.79
N PRO A 35 -3.54 -5.38 2.32
CA PRO A 35 -2.88 -6.17 1.27
C PRO A 35 -2.51 -7.61 1.69
N VAL A 36 -2.60 -7.93 2.98
CA VAL A 36 -2.22 -9.23 3.54
C VAL A 36 -3.30 -9.88 4.42
N ALA A 37 -4.55 -9.38 4.38
CA ALA A 37 -5.62 -9.82 5.28
C ALA A 37 -5.92 -11.34 5.24
N HIS A 38 -5.62 -12.02 4.13
CA HIS A 38 -5.88 -13.46 3.95
C HIS A 38 -4.63 -14.34 4.08
N LEU A 39 -3.51 -13.79 4.55
CA LEU A 39 -2.25 -14.50 4.70
C LEU A 39 -1.98 -14.83 6.17
N ASP A 40 -1.34 -15.97 6.40
CA ASP A 40 -0.73 -16.30 7.70
C ASP A 40 0.40 -15.31 8.03
N HIS A 41 0.73 -15.19 9.33
CA HIS A 41 1.67 -14.20 9.83
C HIS A 41 3.05 -14.23 9.15
N PRO A 42 3.74 -15.38 9.03
CA PRO A 42 5.02 -15.45 8.31
C PRO A 42 4.93 -15.00 6.85
N THR A 43 3.87 -15.42 6.15
CA THR A 43 3.66 -15.05 4.75
C THR A 43 3.36 -13.56 4.60
N ALA A 44 2.57 -12.97 5.51
CA ALA A 44 2.26 -11.55 5.53
C ALA A 44 3.53 -10.69 5.69
N VAL A 45 4.37 -11.03 6.68
CA VAL A 45 5.65 -10.33 6.92
C VAL A 45 6.55 -10.38 5.69
N SER A 46 6.71 -11.56 5.08
CA SER A 46 7.50 -11.72 3.86
C SER A 46 6.98 -10.85 2.70
N VAL A 47 5.66 -10.84 2.47
CA VAL A 47 5.06 -10.05 1.39
C VAL A 47 5.24 -8.55 1.64
N LEU A 48 5.10 -8.08 2.89
CA LEU A 48 5.31 -6.68 3.23
C LEU A 48 6.78 -6.25 3.05
N ALA A 49 7.73 -7.12 3.37
CA ALA A 49 9.14 -6.89 3.10
C ALA A 49 9.42 -6.78 1.59
N ASP A 50 8.87 -7.68 0.77
CA ASP A 50 8.99 -7.65 -0.69
C ASP A 50 8.39 -6.35 -1.28
N VAL A 51 7.23 -5.91 -0.74
CA VAL A 51 6.59 -4.65 -1.15
C VAL A 51 7.48 -3.46 -0.81
N ARG A 52 8.07 -3.43 0.40
CA ARG A 52 9.00 -2.36 0.82
C ARG A 52 10.22 -2.29 -0.11
N GLU A 53 10.81 -3.43 -0.46
CA GLU A 53 11.94 -3.48 -1.38
C GLU A 53 11.55 -3.01 -2.78
N ALA A 54 10.46 -3.54 -3.34
CA ALA A 54 10.00 -3.21 -4.68
C ALA A 54 9.52 -1.74 -4.83
N ALA A 55 9.08 -1.13 -3.73
CA ALA A 55 8.63 0.26 -3.68
C ALA A 55 9.73 1.24 -3.25
N TYR A 56 10.99 0.82 -3.19
CA TYR A 56 12.10 1.71 -2.80
C TYR A 56 12.07 3.04 -3.58
N GLY A 57 12.22 4.15 -2.85
CA GLY A 57 12.15 5.51 -3.41
C GLY A 57 10.74 6.02 -3.70
N ARG A 58 9.70 5.31 -3.25
CA ARG A 58 8.28 5.70 -3.38
C ARG A 58 7.63 5.78 -2.00
N THR A 59 6.55 6.54 -1.93
CA THR A 59 5.71 6.58 -0.73
C THR A 59 4.71 5.43 -0.76
N VAL A 60 4.65 4.66 0.33
CA VAL A 60 3.68 3.58 0.51
C VAL A 60 2.89 3.84 1.78
N VAL A 61 1.56 3.84 1.66
CA VAL A 61 0.63 3.89 2.79
C VAL A 61 -0.11 2.56 2.82
N ILE A 62 -0.03 1.88 3.95
CA ILE A 62 -0.72 0.61 4.19
C ILE A 62 -1.77 0.85 5.27
N VAL A 63 -3.02 0.50 4.95
CA VAL A 63 -4.12 0.48 5.91
C VAL A 63 -4.31 -0.96 6.36
N SER A 64 -4.24 -1.19 7.66
CA SER A 64 -4.35 -2.51 8.27
C SER A 64 -4.93 -2.40 9.67
N HIS A 65 -5.84 -3.30 10.03
CA HIS A 65 -6.25 -3.54 11.43
C HIS A 65 -5.37 -4.61 12.11
N ARG A 66 -4.37 -5.13 11.40
CA ARG A 66 -3.43 -6.13 11.90
C ARG A 66 -2.04 -5.55 12.07
N THR A 67 -1.28 -6.12 13.01
CA THR A 67 0.03 -5.60 13.44
C THR A 67 1.22 -6.24 12.71
N GLU A 68 1.00 -7.05 11.67
CA GLU A 68 2.13 -7.67 10.96
C GLU A 68 2.92 -6.66 10.13
N GLY A 69 4.25 -6.78 10.16
CA GLY A 69 5.13 -5.93 9.35
C GLY A 69 5.19 -4.48 9.82
N LEU A 70 4.65 -4.15 11.01
CA LEU A 70 4.85 -2.84 11.63
C LEU A 70 6.34 -2.55 11.85
N GLU A 71 7.16 -3.59 12.09
CA GLU A 71 8.62 -3.50 12.19
C GLU A 71 9.29 -3.03 10.88
N HIS A 72 8.58 -3.10 9.76
CA HIS A 72 9.03 -2.63 8.45
C HIS A 72 8.42 -1.27 8.08
N ALA A 73 7.61 -0.66 8.93
CA ALA A 73 7.06 0.66 8.67
C ALA A 73 8.05 1.73 9.14
N ASP A 74 8.25 2.77 8.31
CA ASP A 74 9.03 3.93 8.74
C ASP A 74 8.24 4.76 9.77
N ARG A 75 6.90 4.71 9.70
CA ARG A 75 5.96 5.37 10.61
C ARG A 75 4.73 4.50 10.80
N VAL A 76 4.20 4.46 12.03
CA VAL A 76 2.93 3.82 12.36
C VAL A 76 2.00 4.89 12.89
N LEU A 77 0.82 5.01 12.28
CA LEU A 77 -0.19 5.98 12.65
C LEU A 77 -1.44 5.22 13.11
N GLU A 78 -1.92 5.52 14.31
CA GLU A 78 -3.13 4.89 14.84
C GLU A 78 -4.33 5.79 14.57
N LEU A 79 -5.37 5.25 13.91
CA LEU A 79 -6.64 5.95 13.72
C LEU A 79 -7.65 5.43 14.74
N ILE A 80 -8.13 6.32 15.60
CA ILE A 80 -9.11 6.05 16.65
C ILE A 80 -10.34 6.92 16.41
N HIS A 81 -11.50 6.31 16.18
CA HIS A 81 -12.76 7.01 15.90
C HIS A 81 -12.70 8.01 14.72
N GLY A 82 -11.82 7.78 13.75
CA GLY A 82 -11.62 8.68 12.60
C GLY A 82 -10.67 9.84 12.87
N GLU A 83 -10.08 9.90 14.07
CA GLU A 83 -9.03 10.85 14.43
C GLU A 83 -7.69 10.12 14.48
N LEU A 84 -6.63 10.79 14.03
CA LEU A 84 -5.27 10.29 14.20
C LEU A 84 -4.87 10.52 15.66
N GLU A 85 -4.51 9.45 16.37
CA GLU A 85 -3.80 9.59 17.64
C GLU A 85 -2.41 10.17 17.36
N GLU A 86 -1.93 11.05 18.24
CA GLU A 86 -0.78 11.96 18.05
C GLU A 86 0.30 11.40 17.13
N ASP A 87 0.63 12.15 16.07
CA ASP A 87 1.70 11.76 15.15
C ASP A 87 3.05 11.88 15.88
N PRO A 88 3.78 10.77 16.12
CA PRO A 88 5.00 10.80 16.92
C PRO A 88 6.16 11.55 16.23
N VAL A 89 6.00 11.98 14.98
CA VAL A 89 6.99 12.73 14.22
C VAL A 89 6.35 14.02 13.69
N GLU A 90 6.12 14.98 14.57
CA GLU A 90 5.70 16.34 14.19
C GLU A 90 6.89 17.12 13.60
N GLU A 91 7.37 16.71 12.43
CA GLU A 91 8.12 17.58 11.52
C GLU A 91 7.47 17.45 10.15
N THR A 92 6.66 18.46 9.79
CA THR A 92 6.16 18.59 8.42
C THR A 92 7.37 18.78 7.52
N PRO A 93 7.67 17.88 6.56
CA PRO A 93 8.75 18.15 5.62
C PRO A 93 8.38 19.40 4.82
N GLU A 94 9.19 20.45 4.93
CA GLU A 94 9.04 21.64 4.09
C GLU A 94 9.04 21.21 2.62
N GLY A 95 7.89 21.36 1.94
CA GLY A 95 7.75 21.05 0.51
C GLY A 95 6.87 19.85 0.15
N ALA A 96 6.21 19.18 1.10
CA ALA A 96 5.22 18.12 0.81
C ALA A 96 3.88 18.68 0.27
N GLY A 97 3.93 19.54 -0.74
CA GLY A 97 2.76 19.85 -1.55
C GLY A 97 2.40 18.61 -2.37
N PHE A 98 1.22 18.05 -2.17
CA PHE A 98 0.61 17.16 -3.16
C PHE A 98 0.45 17.99 -4.43
N ALA A 99 1.39 17.86 -5.37
CA ALA A 99 1.20 18.37 -6.72
C ALA A 99 -0.07 17.72 -7.26
N ALA A 100 -1.12 18.52 -7.38
CA ALA A 100 -2.34 18.11 -8.05
C ALA A 100 -1.92 17.61 -9.45
N ASP A 101 -2.25 16.36 -9.73
CA ASP A 101 -2.09 15.74 -11.04
C ASP A 101 -2.84 16.62 -12.05
N GLU A 102 -2.11 17.41 -12.83
CA GLU A 102 -2.71 18.09 -13.98
C GLU A 102 -3.20 17.01 -14.95
N PRO A 103 -4.46 17.09 -15.43
CA PRO A 103 -5.00 16.05 -16.30
C PRO A 103 -4.15 15.97 -17.56
N SER A 104 -3.35 14.91 -17.65
CA SER A 104 -2.54 14.59 -18.82
C SER A 104 -3.43 14.63 -20.06
N GLY A 105 -2.97 15.44 -21.03
CA GLY A 105 -3.72 15.90 -22.17
C GLY A 105 -4.46 14.80 -22.91
N VAL A 106 -5.69 15.13 -23.31
CA VAL A 106 -6.32 14.61 -24.51
C VAL A 106 -5.31 14.70 -25.65
N MET A 107 -4.86 13.56 -26.16
CA MET A 107 -4.23 13.48 -27.47
C MET A 107 -5.30 13.21 -28.53
N PRO A 108 -5.22 13.85 -29.71
CA PRO A 108 -6.28 13.86 -30.73
C PRO A 108 -6.40 12.54 -31.49
#